data_AF-A0A926URA9-F1
#
_entry.id   AF-A0A926URA9-F1
#
_cell.length_a   1.000
_cell.length_b   1.000
_cell.length_c   1.000
_cell.angle_alpha   90.00
_cell.angle_beta   90.00
_cell.angle_gamma   90.00
#
_symmetry.space_group_name_H-M   'P 1'
#
loop_
_entity.id
_entity.type
_entity.pdbx_description
1 polymer ?
#
loop_
_entity_poly.entity_id
_entity_poly.type
_entity_poly.pdbx_seq_one_letter_code
_entity_poly.pdbx_strand_id
1 'polypeptide(L)'
;MAWIFSLSAECGSDENNAHKFAEHFEGISWLLSNGRQCQCRTDIFQDIEDNWWCRVSPSNLSEVGIDSPESAYLMTELGILLYQSLRFAPLFRYALVGVEVDEFRTYSELIEESSELSISGLVLAKTMERQLGTLPVFRPFSPSYVWQPYAGEVYNPLMTSPNLKNKLNELLAVS
;
A
#
# COMPACT_ATOMS: atom_id res chain seq x y z
N MET A 1 12.75 -8.16 12.62
CA MET A 1 11.42 -8.03 12.02
C MET A 1 11.64 -7.44 10.64
N ALA A 2 11.18 -8.12 9.59
CA ALA A 2 11.31 -7.62 8.23
C ALA A 2 10.19 -6.59 7.99
N TRP A 3 10.50 -5.47 7.35
CA TRP A 3 9.53 -4.48 6.91
C TRP A 3 9.15 -4.82 5.47
N ILE A 4 7.89 -5.19 5.24
CA ILE A 4 7.41 -5.70 3.97
C ILE A 4 6.77 -4.56 3.18
N PHE A 5 7.30 -4.31 1.97
CA PHE A 5 6.64 -3.46 1.00
C PHE A 5 5.69 -4.31 0.16
N SER A 6 4.39 -3.98 0.19
CA SER A 6 3.34 -4.76 -0.44
C SER A 6 2.25 -3.87 -1.04
N LEU A 7 1.46 -4.44 -1.93
CA LEU A 7 0.09 -4.02 -2.21
C LEU A 7 -0.83 -4.89 -1.34
N SER A 8 -1.67 -4.26 -0.54
CA SER A 8 -2.69 -4.93 0.26
C SER A 8 -4.06 -4.50 -0.25
N ALA A 9 -4.92 -5.47 -0.56
CA ALA A 9 -6.26 -5.24 -1.08
C ALA A 9 -7.29 -6.04 -0.29
N GLU A 10 -8.38 -5.39 0.06
CA GLU A 10 -9.51 -6.01 0.73
C GLU A 10 -10.58 -6.35 -0.33
N CYS A 11 -10.99 -7.61 -0.39
CA CYS A 11 -11.72 -8.23 -1.50
C CYS A 11 -13.19 -8.58 -1.17
N GLY A 12 -13.66 -8.27 0.03
CA GLY A 12 -15.00 -8.55 0.51
C GLY A 12 -15.13 -9.91 1.20
N SER A 13 -16.37 -10.31 1.46
CA SER A 13 -16.68 -11.58 2.13
C SER A 13 -16.64 -12.81 1.22
N ASP A 14 -16.47 -12.63 -0.10
CA ASP A 14 -16.37 -13.73 -1.06
C ASP A 14 -14.90 -14.07 -1.36
N GLU A 15 -14.43 -15.22 -0.86
CA GLU A 15 -13.08 -15.75 -1.05
C GLU A 15 -12.66 -15.78 -2.53
N ASN A 16 -13.61 -16.05 -3.44
CA ASN A 16 -13.34 -16.15 -4.86
C ASN A 16 -12.89 -14.82 -5.47
N ASN A 17 -13.28 -13.68 -4.89
CA ASN A 17 -12.76 -12.38 -5.32
C ASN A 17 -11.27 -12.23 -4.97
N ALA A 18 -10.87 -12.67 -3.78
CA ALA A 18 -9.47 -12.66 -3.37
C ALA A 18 -8.60 -13.58 -4.24
N HIS A 19 -9.08 -14.79 -4.57
CA HIS A 19 -8.37 -15.70 -5.50
C HIS A 19 -8.19 -15.09 -6.89
N LYS A 20 -9.25 -14.55 -7.49
CA LYS A 20 -9.14 -13.88 -8.80
C LYS A 20 -8.18 -12.70 -8.76
N PHE A 21 -8.26 -11.91 -7.70
CA PHE A 21 -7.35 -10.77 -7.50
C PHE A 21 -5.90 -11.27 -7.39
N ALA A 22 -5.64 -12.32 -6.62
CA ALA A 22 -4.33 -12.93 -6.48
C ALA A 22 -3.80 -13.43 -7.84
N GLU A 23 -4.61 -14.17 -8.60
CA GLU A 23 -4.25 -14.68 -9.94
C GLU A 23 -3.83 -13.57 -10.92
N HIS A 24 -4.41 -12.36 -10.80
CA HIS A 24 -4.03 -11.21 -11.63
C HIS A 24 -2.59 -10.76 -11.39
N PHE A 25 -2.08 -10.88 -10.16
CA PHE A 25 -0.74 -10.43 -9.79
C PHE A 25 0.30 -11.55 -9.71
N GLU A 26 -0.14 -12.79 -9.53
CA GLU A 26 0.76 -13.93 -9.32
C GLU A 26 1.71 -14.10 -10.51
N GLY A 27 3.02 -14.15 -10.21
CA GLY A 27 4.05 -14.36 -11.22
C GLY A 27 4.36 -13.16 -12.12
N ILE A 28 3.68 -12.01 -11.95
CA ILE A 28 4.09 -10.77 -12.63
C ILE A 28 5.56 -10.49 -12.29
N SER A 29 6.35 -10.13 -13.31
CA SER A 29 7.75 -9.78 -13.11
C SER A 29 8.08 -8.47 -13.82
N TRP A 30 8.87 -7.63 -13.13
CA TRP A 30 9.36 -6.38 -13.66
C TRP A 30 10.89 -6.29 -13.55
N LEU A 31 11.50 -5.60 -14.51
CA LEU A 31 12.89 -5.18 -14.46
C LEU A 31 12.93 -3.75 -13.95
N LEU A 32 13.53 -3.54 -12.78
CA LEU A 32 13.64 -2.23 -12.15
C LEU A 32 14.79 -1.42 -12.73
N SER A 33 14.75 -0.11 -12.52
CA SER A 33 15.78 0.86 -12.91
C SER A 33 17.21 0.48 -12.49
N ASN A 34 17.38 -0.22 -11.37
CA ASN A 34 18.67 -0.70 -10.88
C ASN A 34 19.13 -2.03 -11.52
N GLY A 35 18.40 -2.55 -12.51
CA GLY A 35 18.68 -3.80 -13.19
C GLY A 35 18.27 -5.07 -12.42
N ARG A 36 17.65 -4.94 -11.24
CA ARG A 36 17.12 -6.08 -10.50
C ARG A 36 15.78 -6.50 -11.09
N GLN A 37 15.58 -7.81 -11.19
CA GLN A 37 14.28 -8.39 -11.49
C GLN A 37 13.52 -8.61 -10.19
N CYS A 38 12.28 -8.15 -10.12
CA CYS A 38 11.34 -8.51 -9.06
C CYS A 38 10.26 -9.42 -9.63
N GLN A 39 9.75 -10.32 -8.79
CA GLN A 39 8.60 -11.15 -9.10
C GLN A 39 7.57 -10.98 -7.98
N CYS A 40 6.32 -10.73 -8.35
CA CYS A 40 5.22 -10.66 -7.42
C CYS A 40 4.81 -12.06 -6.95
N ARG A 41 4.59 -12.18 -5.66
CA ARG A 41 3.91 -13.32 -5.03
C ARG A 41 2.67 -12.82 -4.31
N THR A 42 1.66 -13.66 -4.29
CA THR A 42 0.40 -13.34 -3.64
C THR A 42 0.15 -14.24 -2.43
N ASP A 43 -0.59 -13.70 -1.47
CA ASP A 43 -1.01 -14.40 -0.27
C ASP A 43 -2.44 -13.97 0.08
N ILE A 44 -3.27 -14.93 0.47
CA ILE A 44 -4.69 -14.71 0.76
C ILE A 44 -4.94 -15.08 2.21
N PHE A 45 -5.64 -14.21 2.92
CA PHE A 45 -5.95 -14.40 4.34
C PHE A 45 -7.25 -13.67 4.70
N GLN A 46 -7.75 -13.90 5.92
CA GLN A 46 -8.92 -13.21 6.46
C GLN A 46 -8.52 -12.30 7.62
N ASP A 47 -9.18 -11.15 7.71
CA ASP A 47 -9.08 -10.27 8.87
C ASP A 47 -10.01 -10.73 10.03
N ILE A 48 -10.04 -9.93 11.10
CA ILE A 48 -10.90 -10.17 12.27
C ILE A 48 -12.41 -10.04 11.99
N GLU A 49 -12.79 -9.48 10.84
CA GLU A 49 -14.18 -9.31 10.39
C GLU A 49 -14.60 -10.40 9.38
N ASP A 50 -13.80 -11.46 9.23
CA ASP A 50 -13.97 -12.53 8.26
C ASP A 50 -13.94 -12.07 6.78
N ASN A 51 -13.47 -10.84 6.52
CA ASN A 51 -13.31 -10.35 5.15
C ASN A 51 -12.01 -10.90 4.55
N TRP A 52 -12.03 -11.20 3.26
CA TRP A 52 -10.89 -11.72 2.54
C TRP A 52 -9.99 -10.61 2.04
N TRP A 53 -8.69 -10.80 2.26
CA TRP A 53 -7.63 -9.92 1.79
C TRP A 53 -6.72 -10.65 0.83
N CYS A 54 -6.11 -9.89 -0.08
CA CYS A 54 -5.00 -10.33 -0.89
C CYS A 54 -3.82 -9.38 -0.68
N ARG A 55 -2.68 -9.95 -0.29
CA ARG A 55 -1.38 -9.27 -0.26
C ARG A 55 -0.58 -9.64 -1.48
N VAL A 56 0.05 -8.66 -2.12
CA VAL A 56 0.98 -8.84 -3.23
C VAL A 56 2.33 -8.28 -2.81
N SER A 57 3.33 -9.16 -2.71
CA SER A 57 4.68 -8.83 -2.27
C SER A 57 5.67 -9.01 -3.42
N PRO A 58 6.30 -7.93 -3.93
CA PRO A 58 7.39 -8.04 -4.88
C PRO A 58 8.66 -8.60 -4.20
N SER A 59 9.33 -9.56 -4.84
CA SER A 59 10.57 -10.13 -4.35
C SER A 59 11.78 -9.19 -4.53
N ASN A 60 12.89 -9.53 -3.86
CA ASN A 60 14.20 -8.86 -3.99
C ASN A 60 14.22 -7.39 -3.52
N LEU A 61 13.32 -7.06 -2.59
CA LEU A 61 13.26 -5.78 -1.90
C LEU A 61 14.08 -5.77 -0.61
N SER A 62 14.36 -4.57 -0.11
CA SER A 62 14.93 -4.38 1.22
C SER A 62 13.96 -4.88 2.29
N GLU A 63 14.43 -5.76 3.17
CA GLU A 63 13.67 -6.23 4.34
C GLU A 63 13.76 -5.28 5.54
N VAL A 64 14.48 -4.16 5.42
CA VAL A 64 14.59 -3.14 6.48
C VAL A 64 13.73 -1.90 6.20
N GLY A 65 12.91 -1.95 5.15
CA GLY A 65 12.08 -0.82 4.73
C GLY A 65 12.89 0.24 3.98
N ILE A 66 12.51 1.50 4.18
CA ILE A 66 13.14 2.67 3.55
C ILE A 66 14.25 3.18 4.47
N ASP A 67 15.50 2.86 4.17
CA ASP A 67 16.68 3.24 4.95
C ASP A 67 17.60 4.25 4.24
N SER A 68 17.24 4.60 3.01
CA SER A 68 18.06 5.38 2.07
C SER A 68 17.20 6.04 1.01
N PRO A 69 17.66 7.13 0.36
CA PRO A 69 16.98 7.69 -0.81
C PRO A 69 16.81 6.68 -1.95
N GLU A 70 17.79 5.80 -2.15
CA GLU A 70 17.76 4.77 -3.19
C GLU A 70 16.68 3.72 -2.92
N SER A 71 16.53 3.26 -1.67
CA SER A 71 15.43 2.36 -1.30
C SER A 71 14.06 3.03 -1.46
N ALA A 72 13.92 4.31 -1.07
CA ALA A 72 12.69 5.08 -1.27
C ALA A 72 12.33 5.19 -2.75
N TYR A 73 13.30 5.47 -3.61
CA TYR A 73 13.09 5.54 -5.05
C TYR A 73 12.63 4.19 -5.64
N LEU A 74 13.30 3.10 -5.27
CA LEU A 74 12.95 1.76 -5.77
C LEU A 74 11.56 1.31 -5.32
N MET A 75 11.21 1.57 -4.06
CA MET A 75 9.85 1.29 -3.56
C MET A 75 8.81 2.19 -4.23
N THR A 76 9.15 3.45 -4.55
CA THR A 76 8.28 4.33 -5.34
C THR A 76 8.06 3.81 -6.75
N GLU A 77 9.12 3.38 -7.44
CA GLU A 77 9.05 2.79 -8.79
C GLU A 77 8.12 1.57 -8.78
N LEU A 78 8.31 0.66 -7.81
CA LEU A 78 7.44 -0.49 -7.63
C LEU A 78 6.01 -0.12 -7.27
N GLY A 79 5.81 0.87 -6.41
CA GLY A 79 4.50 1.38 -6.07
C GLY A 79 3.73 1.84 -7.30
N ILE A 80 4.40 2.58 -8.19
CA ILE A 80 3.83 3.01 -9.47
C ILE A 80 3.46 1.80 -10.33
N LEU A 81 4.33 0.80 -10.46
CA LEU A 81 4.05 -0.42 -11.25
C LEU A 81 2.88 -1.22 -10.69
N LEU A 82 2.78 -1.34 -9.36
CA LEU A 82 1.66 -1.99 -8.68
C LEU A 82 0.35 -1.24 -8.93
N TYR A 83 0.31 0.08 -8.76
CA TYR A 83 -0.89 0.87 -9.08
C TYR A 83 -1.27 0.78 -10.56
N GLN A 84 -0.30 0.75 -11.48
CA GLN A 84 -0.58 0.56 -12.91
C GLN A 84 -1.26 -0.79 -13.19
N SER A 85 -0.78 -1.87 -12.56
CA SER A 85 -1.42 -3.19 -12.68
C SER A 85 -2.79 -3.22 -12.01
N LEU A 86 -2.93 -2.59 -10.83
CA LEU A 86 -4.16 -2.51 -10.04
C LEU A 86 -5.32 -1.87 -10.81
N ARG A 87 -5.05 -0.96 -11.75
CA ARG A 87 -6.08 -0.34 -12.61
C ARG A 87 -6.88 -1.36 -13.42
N PHE A 88 -6.29 -2.52 -13.69
CA PHE A 88 -6.88 -3.61 -14.49
C PHE A 88 -7.22 -4.84 -13.66
N ALA A 89 -7.04 -4.77 -12.33
CA ALA A 89 -7.29 -5.90 -11.45
C ALA A 89 -8.79 -6.26 -11.40
N PRO A 90 -9.11 -7.51 -11.02
CA PRO A 90 -10.45 -7.94 -10.64
C PRO A 90 -11.04 -7.12 -9.48
N LEU A 91 -12.28 -7.42 -9.10
CA LEU A 91 -12.99 -6.66 -8.07
C LEU A 91 -12.33 -6.76 -6.69
N PHE A 92 -12.09 -5.60 -6.09
CA PHE A 92 -11.73 -5.36 -4.69
C PHE A 92 -12.53 -4.18 -4.13
N ARG A 93 -12.61 -4.03 -2.81
CA ARG A 93 -13.31 -2.93 -2.12
C ARG A 93 -12.38 -1.73 -1.93
N TYR A 94 -11.18 -1.95 -1.40
CA TYR A 94 -10.13 -0.93 -1.32
C TYR A 94 -8.74 -1.56 -1.31
N ALA A 95 -7.73 -0.75 -1.64
CA ALA A 95 -6.35 -1.21 -1.67
C ALA A 95 -5.35 -0.08 -1.41
N LEU A 96 -4.19 -0.44 -0.89
CA LEU A 96 -3.09 0.46 -0.60
C LEU A 96 -1.75 -0.22 -0.90
N VAL A 97 -0.81 0.56 -1.44
CA VAL A 97 0.59 0.15 -1.61
C VAL A 97 1.46 0.94 -0.66
N GLY A 98 2.37 0.26 0.04
CA GLY A 98 3.32 0.87 0.94
C GLY A 98 4.10 -0.15 1.76
N VAL A 99 4.87 0.35 2.72
CA VAL A 99 5.54 -0.48 3.73
C VAL A 99 4.58 -0.77 4.87
N GLU A 100 4.46 -2.04 5.27
CA GLU A 100 3.58 -2.50 6.36
C GLU A 100 2.11 -2.08 6.18
N VAL A 101 1.57 -2.31 4.97
CA VAL A 101 0.16 -1.99 4.63
C VAL A 101 -0.78 -3.19 4.73
N ASP A 102 -0.30 -4.31 5.27
CA ASP A 102 -1.09 -5.51 5.51
C ASP A 102 -2.17 -5.20 6.56
N GLU A 103 -3.44 -5.50 6.25
CA GLU A 103 -4.58 -5.19 7.12
C GLU A 103 -4.58 -3.75 7.68
N PHE A 104 -4.13 -2.77 6.87
CA PHE A 104 -3.85 -1.42 7.39
C PHE A 104 -5.06 -0.78 8.12
N ARG A 105 -6.28 -1.13 7.70
CA ARG A 105 -7.56 -0.86 8.36
C ARG A 105 -8.58 -1.92 7.95
N THR A 106 -9.40 -2.39 8.89
CA THR A 106 -10.56 -3.23 8.56
C THR A 106 -11.63 -2.42 7.80
N TYR A 107 -12.63 -3.11 7.23
CA TYR A 107 -13.69 -2.44 6.50
C TYR A 107 -14.48 -1.49 7.41
N SER A 108 -14.83 -1.93 8.62
CA SER A 108 -15.58 -1.08 9.57
C SER A 108 -14.75 0.11 10.03
N GLU A 109 -13.48 -0.08 10.37
CA GLU A 109 -12.57 1.00 10.77
C GLU A 109 -12.45 2.08 9.67
N LEU A 110 -12.36 1.65 8.41
CA LEU A 110 -12.27 2.57 7.28
C LEU A 110 -13.54 3.41 7.10
N ILE A 111 -14.72 2.81 7.33
CA ILE A 111 -16.02 3.49 7.21
C ILE A 111 -16.28 4.44 8.39
N GLU A 112 -15.91 4.05 9.61
CA GLU A 112 -16.14 4.84 10.82
C GLU A 112 -15.30 6.12 10.87
N GLU A 113 -14.07 6.10 10.36
CA GLU A 113 -13.15 7.26 10.35
C GLU A 113 -13.29 8.17 9.10
N SER A 114 -14.46 8.18 8.47
CA SER A 114 -14.70 8.78 7.14
C SER A 114 -14.41 10.28 6.98
N SER A 115 -14.44 11.09 8.04
CA SER A 115 -14.42 12.55 7.91
C SER A 115 -13.05 13.15 7.56
N GLU A 116 -11.95 12.41 7.71
CA GLU A 116 -10.58 12.91 7.49
C GLU A 116 -9.67 11.94 6.72
N LEU A 117 -10.24 11.00 5.97
CA LEU A 117 -9.48 9.96 5.28
C LEU A 117 -8.61 10.56 4.15
N SER A 118 -7.36 10.88 4.50
CA SER A 118 -6.33 11.43 3.59
C SER A 118 -5.11 10.52 3.57
N ILE A 119 -5.25 9.38 2.89
CA ILE A 119 -4.19 8.38 2.75
C ILE A 119 -3.71 8.39 1.30
N SER A 120 -2.50 8.88 1.06
CA SER A 120 -1.95 8.93 -0.29
C SER A 120 -1.77 7.53 -0.86
N GLY A 121 -2.28 7.31 -2.07
CA GLY A 121 -2.28 6.00 -2.73
C GLY A 121 -3.54 5.17 -2.48
N LEU A 122 -4.38 5.51 -1.49
CA LEU A 122 -5.58 4.72 -1.20
C LEU A 122 -6.52 4.69 -2.41
N VAL A 123 -6.83 3.48 -2.87
CA VAL A 123 -7.81 3.21 -3.94
C VAL A 123 -9.08 2.66 -3.32
N LEU A 124 -10.23 3.21 -3.70
CA LEU A 124 -11.55 2.84 -3.20
C LEU A 124 -12.49 2.49 -4.34
N ALA A 125 -13.30 1.46 -4.15
CA ALA A 125 -14.47 1.25 -4.98
C ALA A 125 -15.43 2.44 -4.85
N LYS A 126 -16.02 2.91 -5.96
CA LYS A 126 -16.97 4.03 -5.97
C LYS A 126 -18.19 3.81 -5.07
N THR A 127 -18.56 2.56 -4.82
CA THR A 127 -19.64 2.22 -3.88
C THR A 127 -19.27 2.59 -2.44
N MET A 128 -18.00 2.43 -2.05
CA MET A 128 -17.50 2.82 -0.73
C MET A 128 -17.30 4.33 -0.61
N GLU A 129 -16.76 5.00 -1.65
CA GLU A 129 -16.66 6.47 -1.68
C GLU A 129 -18.02 7.12 -1.39
N ARG A 130 -19.11 6.58 -1.94
CA ARG A 130 -20.47 7.09 -1.67
C ARG A 130 -20.91 6.91 -0.21
N GLN A 131 -20.44 5.87 0.47
CA GLN A 131 -20.74 5.63 1.90
C GLN A 131 -19.94 6.55 2.81
N LEU A 132 -18.67 6.81 2.47
CA LEU A 132 -17.79 7.74 3.18
C LEU A 132 -18.18 9.21 2.98
N GLY A 133 -19.01 9.49 1.97
CA GLY A 133 -19.27 10.83 1.46
C GLY A 133 -18.24 11.21 0.41
N THR A 134 -18.64 11.94 -0.63
CA THR A 134 -17.73 12.36 -1.69
C THR A 134 -16.64 13.27 -1.13
N LEU A 135 -15.41 12.75 -1.08
CA LEU A 135 -14.24 13.46 -0.57
C LEU A 135 -13.49 14.12 -1.75
N PRO A 136 -13.21 15.44 -1.71
CA PRO A 136 -12.62 16.17 -2.84
C PRO A 136 -11.18 15.76 -3.17
N VAL A 137 -10.52 15.01 -2.28
CA VAL A 137 -9.14 14.53 -2.47
C VAL A 137 -9.05 13.37 -3.46
N PHE A 138 -10.15 12.65 -3.68
CA PHE A 138 -10.19 11.50 -4.57
C PHE A 138 -10.34 11.90 -6.04
N ARG A 139 -9.61 11.20 -6.90
CA ARG A 139 -9.63 11.35 -8.36
C ARG A 139 -10.05 10.04 -9.01
N PRO A 140 -10.53 10.06 -10.27
CA PRO A 140 -10.79 8.82 -11.00
C PRO A 140 -9.52 7.95 -11.11
N PHE A 141 -9.64 6.66 -10.78
CA PHE A 141 -8.57 5.66 -10.93
C PHE A 141 -8.85 4.73 -12.12
N SER A 142 -10.05 4.14 -12.12
CA SER A 142 -10.62 3.36 -13.23
C SER A 142 -12.15 3.53 -13.24
N PRO A 143 -12.91 2.94 -14.19
CA PRO A 143 -14.35 3.15 -14.26
C PRO A 143 -15.11 2.90 -12.94
N SER A 144 -14.67 1.92 -12.14
CA SER A 144 -15.30 1.53 -10.87
C SER A 144 -14.60 2.04 -9.61
N TYR A 145 -13.45 2.72 -9.76
CA TYR A 145 -12.58 3.07 -8.64
C TYR A 145 -12.16 4.54 -8.65
N VAL A 146 -11.99 5.09 -7.46
CA VAL A 146 -11.36 6.39 -7.22
C VAL A 146 -10.13 6.19 -6.36
N TRP A 147 -9.21 7.15 -6.34
CA TRP A 147 -8.03 7.08 -5.51
C TRP A 147 -7.53 8.45 -5.09
N GLN A 148 -6.83 8.52 -3.97
CA GLN A 148 -5.94 9.63 -3.67
C GLN A 148 -4.59 9.34 -4.34
N PRO A 149 -4.07 10.21 -5.23
CA PRO A 149 -2.84 9.92 -5.95
C PRO A 149 -1.67 9.58 -5.01
N TYR A 150 -0.95 8.53 -5.37
CA TYR A 150 0.24 8.08 -4.65
C TYR A 150 1.35 9.15 -4.68
N ALA A 151 1.91 9.45 -3.52
CA ALA A 151 2.92 10.50 -3.34
C ALA A 151 4.37 9.99 -3.45
N GLY A 152 4.56 8.67 -3.53
CA GLY A 152 5.87 8.02 -3.42
C GLY A 152 6.30 7.79 -1.98
N GLU A 153 7.34 6.98 -1.82
CA GLU A 153 7.95 6.69 -0.55
C GLU A 153 8.95 7.80 -0.13
N VAL A 154 9.02 8.06 1.17
CA VAL A 154 9.86 9.14 1.73
C VAL A 154 10.92 8.56 2.67
N TYR A 155 12.18 8.82 2.36
CA TYR A 155 13.27 8.54 3.30
C TYR A 155 13.31 9.57 4.43
N ASN A 156 13.15 9.12 5.67
CA ASN A 156 13.26 9.95 6.86
C ASN A 156 14.41 9.47 7.76
N PRO A 157 15.60 10.12 7.71
CA PRO A 157 16.78 9.73 8.49
C PRO A 157 16.56 9.68 10.00
N LEU A 158 15.65 10.50 10.54
CA LEU A 158 15.36 10.56 11.97
C LEU A 158 14.54 9.35 12.46
N MET A 159 13.79 8.72 11.54
CA MET A 159 13.03 7.49 11.83
C MET A 159 13.91 6.24 11.72
N THR A 160 14.92 6.26 10.85
CA THR A 160 15.76 5.10 10.53
C THR A 160 17.08 5.07 11.28
N SER A 161 17.57 6.22 11.77
CA SER A 161 18.85 6.33 12.49
C SER A 161 18.67 6.73 13.95
N PRO A 162 18.85 5.78 14.90
CA PRO A 162 18.85 6.09 16.33
C PRO A 162 19.91 7.13 16.71
N ASN A 163 21.06 7.14 16.02
CA ASN A 163 22.11 8.13 16.26
C ASN A 163 21.65 9.56 15.93
N LEU A 164 21.00 9.75 14.77
CA LEU A 164 20.48 11.06 14.39
C LEU A 164 19.33 11.49 15.29
N LYS A 165 18.46 10.56 15.69
CA LYS A 165 17.39 10.81 16.66
C LYS A 165 17.95 11.27 18.01
N ASN A 166 19.00 10.62 18.51
CA ASN A 166 19.65 11.03 19.76
C ASN A 166 20.30 12.41 19.65
N LYS A 167 21.01 12.71 18.55
CA LYS A 167 21.58 14.04 18.30
C LYS A 167 20.52 15.13 18.26
N LEU A 168 19.36 14.87 17.65
CA LEU A 168 18.25 15.82 17.66
C LEU A 168 17.72 16.04 19.09
N ASN A 169 17.53 14.98 19.86
CA ASN A 169 17.09 15.09 21.25
C ASN A 169 18.10 15.87 22.12
N GLU A 170 19.40 15.67 21.92
CA GLU A 170 20.45 16.45 22.59
C GLU A 170 20.37 17.94 22.25
N LEU A 171 20.13 18.31 20.98
CA LEU A 171 19.94 19.71 20.58
C LEU A 171 18.71 20.34 21.24
N LEU A 172 17.61 19.59 21.33
CA LEU A 172 16.36 20.05 21.96
C LEU A 172 16.44 20.10 23.49
N ALA A 173 17.35 19.38 24.12
CA ALA A 173 17.56 19.40 25.58
C ALA A 173 18.36 20.61 26.08
N VAL A 174 19.00 21.36 25.16
CA VAL A 174 19.81 22.56 25.47
C VAL A 174 19.00 23.86 25.30
N SER A 175 17.74 23.79 24.86
CA SER A 175 16.79 24.90 24.76
C SER A 175 15.79 24.93 25.90
#